data_AF-A0A7C1VSU6-F1
#
_entry.id   AF-A0A7C1VSU6-F1
#
_cell.length_a   1.000
_cell.length_b   1.000
_cell.length_c   1.000
_cell.angle_alpha   90.00
_cell.angle_beta   90.00
_cell.angle_gamma   90.00
#
_symmetry.space_group_name_H-M   'P 1'
#
loop_
_entity.id
_entity.type
_entity.pdbx_description
1 polymer ?
#
loop_
_entity_poly.entity_id
_entity_poly.type
_entity_poly.pdbx_seq_one_letter_code
_entity_poly.pdbx_strand_id
1 'polypeptide(L)'
;MKSTRMGKSKGGQLVANIVGSVIGVIMFIAVAIPVTQDIIDNVTLSGTTSTIVNLLPLFYAIGALLAVVGGFILGGLAQGGNR
;
A
#
# COMPACT_ATOMS: atom_id res chain seq x y z
N MET A 1 1.71 -44.16 -0.93
CA MET A 1 2.19 -42.89 -1.53
C MET A 1 1.99 -41.78 -0.51
N LYS A 2 3.06 -41.37 0.18
CA LYS A 2 3.00 -40.37 1.26
C LYS A 2 2.96 -38.99 0.61
N SER A 3 1.79 -38.37 0.63
CA SER A 3 1.52 -37.01 0.18
C SER A 3 2.42 -36.02 0.91
N THR A 4 3.49 -35.54 0.25
CA THR A 4 4.30 -34.43 0.75
C THR A 4 3.53 -33.13 0.53
N ARG A 5 2.64 -32.79 1.47
CA ARG A 5 2.08 -31.44 1.54
C ARG A 5 3.20 -30.52 2.01
N MET A 6 3.81 -29.84 1.04
CA MET A 6 4.76 -28.77 1.28
C MET A 6 4.02 -27.65 2.04
N GLY A 7 4.13 -27.67 3.37
CA GLY A 7 3.58 -26.60 4.20
C GLY A 7 4.34 -25.31 3.90
N LYS A 8 3.62 -24.28 3.43
CA LYS A 8 4.16 -22.91 3.37
C LYS A 8 4.71 -22.56 4.75
N SER A 9 6.02 -22.34 4.83
CA SER A 9 6.64 -21.89 6.07
C SER A 9 6.01 -20.55 6.46
N LYS A 10 5.69 -20.38 7.75
CA LYS A 10 5.07 -19.14 8.26
C LYS A 10 5.89 -17.90 7.87
N GLY A 11 7.22 -18.01 7.88
CA GLY A 11 8.14 -16.97 7.42
C GLY A 11 8.01 -16.65 5.93
N GLY A 12 7.86 -17.65 5.06
CA GLY A 12 7.67 -17.42 3.62
C GLY A 12 6.36 -16.68 3.31
N GLN A 13 5.31 -16.93 4.08
CA GLN A 13 4.04 -16.22 3.91
C GLN A 13 4.06 -14.79 4.48
N LEU A 14 4.79 -14.53 5.57
CA LEU A 14 5.01 -13.16 6.06
C LEU A 14 5.79 -12.31 5.05
N VAL A 15 6.87 -12.85 4.49
CA VAL A 15 7.67 -12.16 3.46
C VAL A 15 6.83 -11.91 2.21
N ALA A 16 6.04 -12.88 1.75
CA ALA A 16 5.16 -12.71 0.59
C ALA A 16 4.12 -11.59 0.81
N ASN A 17 3.56 -11.47 2.01
CA ASN A 17 2.61 -10.42 2.35
C ASN A 17 3.26 -9.02 2.37
N ILE A 18 4.46 -8.90 2.94
CA ILE A 18 5.20 -7.62 2.96
C ILE A 18 5.53 -7.19 1.53
N VAL A 19 6.10 -8.09 0.73
CA VAL A 19 6.47 -7.79 -0.66
C VAL A 19 5.24 -7.42 -1.48
N GLY A 20 4.13 -8.15 -1.33
CA GLY A 20 2.86 -7.83 -2.01
C GLY A 20 2.32 -6.45 -1.63
N SER A 21 2.35 -6.09 -0.35
CA SER A 21 1.91 -4.78 0.13
C SER A 21 2.79 -3.65 -0.41
N VAL A 22 4.12 -3.80 -0.36
CA VAL A 22 5.07 -2.80 -0.88
C VAL A 22 4.88 -2.58 -2.37
N ILE A 23 4.76 -3.65 -3.16
CA ILE A 23 4.52 -3.54 -4.60
C ILE A 23 3.19 -2.81 -4.87
N GLY A 24 2.12 -3.18 -4.16
CA GLY A 24 0.81 -2.52 -4.32
C GLY A 24 0.87 -1.02 -4.04
N VAL A 25 1.57 -0.61 -2.98
CA VAL A 25 1.77 0.79 -2.63
C VAL A 25 2.59 1.55 -3.69
N ILE A 26 3.68 0.96 -4.18
CA ILE A 26 4.50 1.57 -5.23
C ILE A 26 3.67 1.79 -6.50
N MET A 27 2.90 0.78 -6.91
CA MET A 27 2.04 0.88 -8.09
C MET A 27 0.97 1.97 -7.92
N PHE A 28 0.39 2.11 -6.74
CA PHE A 28 -0.57 3.17 -6.44
C PHE A 28 0.07 4.56 -6.51
N ILE A 29 1.19 4.77 -5.82
CA ILE A 29 1.89 6.07 -5.78
C ILE A 29 2.37 6.48 -7.18
N ALA A 30 2.86 5.51 -7.97
CA ALA A 30 3.35 5.73 -9.33
C ALA A 30 2.30 6.34 -10.26
N VAL A 31 1.00 6.10 -10.01
CA VAL A 31 -0.10 6.69 -10.78
C VAL A 31 -0.68 7.92 -10.07
N ALA A 32 -0.81 7.88 -8.75
CA ALA A 32 -1.46 8.95 -7.98
C ALA A 32 -0.69 10.28 -8.03
N ILE A 33 0.64 10.25 -7.97
CA ILE A 33 1.46 11.47 -8.01
C ILE A 33 1.36 12.18 -9.37
N PRO A 34 1.60 11.50 -10.52
CA PRO A 34 1.47 12.16 -11.82
C PRO A 34 0.07 12.73 -12.07
N VAL A 35 -1.00 12.01 -11.69
CA VAL A 35 -2.37 12.49 -11.84
C VAL A 35 -2.60 13.78 -11.04
N THR A 36 -2.04 13.84 -9.82
CA THR A 36 -2.16 15.04 -8.98
C THR A 36 -1.38 16.21 -9.56
N GLN A 37 -0.18 15.96 -10.10
CA GLN A 37 0.64 16.96 -10.78
C GLN A 37 -0.06 17.50 -12.03
N ASP A 38 -0.65 16.62 -12.85
CA ASP A 38 -1.44 17.03 -14.02
C ASP A 38 -2.60 17.95 -13.64
N ILE A 39 -3.29 17.70 -12.52
CA ILE A 39 -4.39 18.55 -12.04
C ILE A 39 -3.86 19.91 -11.59
N ILE A 40 -2.72 19.94 -10.88
CA ILE A 40 -2.09 21.19 -10.43
C ILE A 40 -1.66 22.04 -11.63
N ASP A 41 -1.10 21.41 -12.65
CA ASP A 41 -0.50 22.12 -13.79
C ASP A 41 -1.55 22.59 -14.81
N ASN A 42 -2.67 21.86 -14.95
CA ASN A 42 -3.68 22.14 -15.98
C ASN A 42 -4.94 22.83 -15.46
N VAL A 43 -5.12 22.96 -14.15
CA VAL A 43 -6.29 23.60 -13.55
C VAL A 43 -5.88 24.83 -12.76
N THR A 44 -6.56 25.95 -13.00
CA THR A 44 -6.38 27.17 -12.22
C THR A 44 -7.00 27.01 -10.83
N LEU A 45 -6.35 26.24 -9.97
CA LEU A 45 -6.74 26.07 -8.58
C LEU A 45 -6.36 27.34 -7.80
N SER A 46 -7.34 27.98 -7.17
CA SER A 46 -7.12 29.17 -6.34
C SER A 46 -7.55 28.93 -4.90
N GLY A 47 -6.97 29.71 -3.99
CA GLY A 47 -7.29 29.69 -2.56
C GLY A 47 -7.06 28.32 -1.91
N THR A 48 -7.97 27.94 -1.00
CA THR A 48 -7.87 26.73 -0.17
C THR A 48 -7.77 25.44 -0.98
N THR A 49 -8.39 25.38 -2.17
CA THR A 49 -8.36 24.19 -3.02
C THR A 49 -6.93 23.87 -3.49
N SER A 50 -6.14 24.90 -3.84
CA SER A 50 -4.72 24.72 -4.20
C SER A 50 -3.92 24.14 -3.02
N THR A 51 -4.15 24.66 -1.81
CA THR A 51 -3.49 24.16 -0.60
C THR A 51 -3.82 22.69 -0.33
N ILE A 52 -5.09 22.29 -0.45
CA ILE A 52 -5.51 20.89 -0.23
C ILE A 52 -4.85 19.96 -1.24
N VAL A 53 -4.86 20.34 -2.53
CA VAL A 53 -4.28 19.51 -3.59
C VAL A 53 -2.76 19.39 -3.43
N ASN A 54 -2.08 20.46 -3.01
CA ASN A 54 -0.65 20.43 -2.71
C ASN A 54 -0.29 19.53 -1.50
N LEU A 55 -1.25 19.26 -0.60
CA LEU A 55 -1.06 18.35 0.53
C LEU A 55 -1.39 16.88 0.18
N LEU A 56 -2.04 16.60 -0.95
CA LEU A 56 -2.37 15.23 -1.37
C LEU A 56 -1.16 14.29 -1.43
N PRO A 57 0.02 14.69 -1.96
CA PRO A 57 1.20 13.84 -1.94
C PRO A 57 1.62 13.40 -0.53
N LEU A 58 1.48 14.29 0.47
CA LEU A 58 1.75 13.97 1.86
C LEU A 58 0.75 12.92 2.39
N PHE A 59 -0.52 13.08 2.08
CA PHE A 59 -1.55 12.11 2.48
C PHE A 59 -1.37 10.75 1.82
N TYR A 60 -0.91 10.69 0.56
CA TYR A 60 -0.56 9.43 -0.08
C TYR A 60 0.61 8.74 0.61
N ALA A 61 1.64 9.49 1.02
CA ALA A 61 2.77 8.94 1.76
C ALA A 61 2.35 8.37 3.13
N ILE A 62 1.49 9.08 3.86
CA ILE A 62 0.94 8.61 5.13
C ILE A 62 0.05 7.37 4.92
N GLY A 63 -0.84 7.41 3.94
CA GLY A 63 -1.72 6.28 3.61
C GLY A 63 -0.93 5.04 3.17
N ALA A 64 0.13 5.22 2.39
CA ALA A 64 1.06 4.18 1.99
C ALA A 64 1.77 3.53 3.19
N LEU A 65 2.27 4.34 4.12
CA LEU A 65 2.89 3.84 5.35
C LEU A 65 1.88 3.01 6.16
N LEU A 66 0.66 3.52 6.33
CA LEU A 66 -0.41 2.82 7.03
C LEU A 66 -0.83 1.53 6.30
N ALA A 67 -0.82 1.51 4.98
CA ALA A 67 -1.15 0.31 4.20
C ALA A 67 -0.10 -0.79 4.39
N VAL A 68 1.19 -0.45 4.46
CA VAL A 68 2.27 -1.41 4.73
C VAL A 68 2.19 -1.93 6.17
N VAL A 69 1.99 -1.04 7.14
CA VAL A 69 1.86 -1.43 8.56
C VAL A 69 0.57 -2.21 8.81
N GLY A 70 -0.54 -1.78 8.22
CA GLY A 70 -1.84 -2.46 8.31
C GLY A 70 -1.83 -3.81 7.63
N GLY A 71 -1.22 -3.93 6.44
CA GLY A 71 -1.00 -5.21 5.77
C GLY A 71 -0.11 -6.15 6.57
N PHE A 72 0.87 -5.61 7.30
CA PHE A 72 1.68 -6.37 8.24
C PHE A 72 0.87 -6.89 9.45
N ILE A 73 0.06 -6.03 10.08
CA ILE A 73 -0.78 -6.40 11.24
C ILE A 73 -1.89 -7.36 10.83
N LEU A 74 -2.67 -7.05 9.79
CA LEU A 74 -3.77 -7.88 9.29
C LEU A 74 -3.24 -9.19 8.68
N GLY A 75 -2.10 -9.15 7.98
CA GLY A 75 -1.43 -10.35 7.46
C GLY A 75 -0.92 -11.27 8.57
N GLY A 76 -0.49 -10.70 9.72
CA GLY A 76 -0.14 -11.44 10.92
C GLY A 76 -1.36 -12.06 11.63
N LEU A 77 -2.47 -11.33 11.71
CA LEU A 77 -3.72 -11.79 12.33
C LEU A 77 -4.44 -12.86 11.49
N ALA A 78 -4.48 -12.71 10.16
CA ALA A 78 -5.08 -13.69 9.26
C ALA A 78 -4.35 -15.05 9.27
N GLN A 79 -3.07 -15.07 9.64
CA GLN A 79 -2.29 -16.30 9.78
C GLN A 79 -2.50 -17.01 11.14
N GLY A 80 -3.12 -16.32 12.12
CA GLY A 80 -3.42 -16.86 13.45
C GLY A 80 -4.69 -17.72 13.54
N GLY A 81 -5.52 -17.76 12.50
CA GLY A 81 -6.85 -18.39 12.53
C GLY A 81 -6.94 -19.87 12.13
N ASN A 82 -5.84 -20.52 11.71
CA ASN A 82 -5.85 -21.94 11.32
C ASN A 82 -5.16 -22.83 12.36
N ARG A 83 -5.70 -22.83 13.58
CA ARG A 83 -5.54 -23.92 14.54
C ARG A 83 -6.93 -24.45 14.90
#